data_AF-A0A1L5FAA9-F1
#
_entry.id   AF-A0A1L5FAA9-F1
#
_cell.length_a   1.000
_cell.length_b   1.000
_cell.length_c   1.000
_cell.angle_alpha   90.00
_cell.angle_beta   90.00
_cell.angle_gamma   90.00
#
_symmetry.space_group_name_H-M   'P 1'
#
loop_
_entity.id
_entity.type
_entity.pdbx_description
1 polymer ?
#
loop_
_entity_poly.entity_id
_entity_poly.type
_entity_poly.pdbx_seq_one_letter_code
_entity_poly.pdbx_strand_id
1 'polypeptide(L)'
;MGYLVERDSEGRLIYVCDSFLTSREKAVYDNLLLDLENDIPKIEEGLKKEYGKSVLYKYFLGKCLSDFLEKYKINDSERRKFWDEIKDFATQEVRKRDDGSVSKRRSFYEQCYVLSQYNIEVVQKLSWRQWQDLLDRVSNREDERIFEWLRNISEKIREDDWREFEKALHLYLKSKDTSVFSDDELFEIYNTLFAMSIYWRIAFARFSKDFPNSAKIKSKTRRSKKYQSACFQIKKEKRKPLDDVIFAEAFDIAMK
;
A
#
# COMPACT_ATOMS: atom_id res chain seq x y z
N MET A 1 11.00 -24.86 4.46
CA MET A 1 11.41 -25.35 5.78
C MET A 1 10.96 -24.35 6.82
N GLY A 2 9.90 -24.64 7.58
CA GLY A 2 9.30 -23.64 8.46
C GLY A 2 9.99 -23.57 9.82
N TYR A 3 10.97 -22.69 10.02
CA TYR A 3 11.67 -22.53 11.30
C TYR A 3 10.96 -21.51 12.22
N LEU A 4 10.67 -21.86 13.48
CA LEU A 4 10.43 -20.87 14.55
C LEU A 4 11.59 -20.96 15.53
N VAL A 5 12.01 -19.81 16.07
CA VAL A 5 12.77 -19.76 17.31
C VAL A 5 12.02 -18.92 18.32
N GLU A 6 11.83 -19.48 19.50
CA GLU A 6 11.21 -18.84 20.64
C GLU A 6 12.27 -18.54 21.69
N ARG A 7 12.06 -17.52 22.52
CA ARG A 7 12.84 -17.37 23.75
C ARG A 7 12.09 -18.04 24.90
N ASP A 8 12.77 -18.90 25.63
CA ASP A 8 12.23 -19.43 26.88
C ASP A 8 12.14 -18.34 27.96
N SER A 9 11.52 -18.68 29.10
CA SER A 9 11.40 -17.77 30.25
C SER A 9 12.74 -17.32 30.85
N GLU A 10 13.85 -17.93 30.44
CA GLU A 10 15.22 -17.61 30.85
C GLU A 10 16.00 -16.88 29.73
N GLY A 11 15.36 -16.57 28.60
CA GLY A 11 15.95 -15.86 27.46
C GLY A 11 16.78 -16.73 26.52
N ARG A 12 16.76 -18.06 26.64
CA ARG A 12 17.46 -18.99 25.76
C ARG A 12 16.65 -19.24 24.48
N LEU A 13 17.35 -19.37 23.36
CA LEU A 13 16.75 -19.68 22.06
C LEU A 13 16.31 -21.15 22.01
N ILE A 14 14.99 -21.38 21.86
CA ILE A 14 14.38 -22.67 21.60
C ILE A 14 14.01 -22.75 20.13
N TYR A 15 14.60 -23.71 19.43
CA TYR A 15 14.26 -24.02 18.05
C TYR A 15 12.96 -24.84 17.99
N VAL A 16 11.85 -24.18 17.64
CA VAL A 16 10.56 -24.81 17.39
C VAL A 16 10.49 -25.13 15.90
N CYS A 17 10.93 -26.34 15.54
CA CYS A 17 10.90 -26.84 14.18
C CYS A 17 10.00 -28.08 14.10
N ASP A 18 9.28 -28.24 12.99
CA ASP A 18 8.51 -29.46 12.70
C ASP A 18 9.43 -30.69 12.44
N SER A 19 10.75 -30.49 12.42
CA SER A 19 11.79 -31.51 12.19
C SER A 19 13.06 -31.25 13.01
N PHE A 20 13.85 -32.29 13.28
CA PHE A 20 15.15 -32.17 13.95
C PHE A 20 16.17 -31.41 13.09
N LEU A 21 16.69 -30.29 13.60
CA LEU A 21 17.75 -29.52 12.96
C LEU A 21 19.13 -30.15 13.16
N THR A 22 19.94 -30.17 12.11
CA THR A 22 21.36 -30.50 12.20
C THR A 22 22.14 -29.38 12.90
N SER A 23 23.31 -29.70 13.47
CA SER A 23 24.18 -28.69 14.11
C SER A 23 24.63 -27.58 13.14
N ARG A 24 24.74 -27.90 11.85
CA ARG A 24 25.09 -26.93 10.81
C ARG A 24 23.96 -25.93 10.55
N GLU A 25 22.72 -26.40 10.51
CA GLU A 25 21.54 -25.53 10.34
C GLU A 25 21.34 -24.61 11.54
N LYS A 26 21.53 -25.14 12.75
CA LYS A 26 21.49 -24.32 13.98
C LYS A 26 22.53 -23.20 13.94
N ALA A 27 23.78 -23.50 13.57
CA ALA A 27 24.83 -22.48 13.48
C ALA A 27 24.54 -21.40 12.43
N VAL A 28 23.91 -21.75 11.29
CA VAL A 28 23.48 -20.77 10.28
C VAL A 28 22.41 -19.84 10.86
N TYR A 29 21.49 -20.38 11.65
CA TYR A 29 20.42 -19.62 12.26
C TYR A 29 20.89 -18.74 13.44
N ASP A 30 21.81 -19.23 14.27
CA ASP A 30 22.44 -18.41 15.31
C ASP A 30 23.13 -17.18 14.69
N ASN A 31 23.83 -17.37 13.57
CA ASN A 31 24.42 -16.26 12.81
C ASN A 31 23.36 -15.33 12.21
N LEU A 32 22.25 -15.87 11.70
CA LEU A 32 21.12 -15.07 11.21
C LEU A 32 20.59 -14.16 12.29
N LEU A 33 20.25 -14.71 13.46
CA LEU A 33 19.72 -13.91 14.57
C LEU A 33 20.72 -12.87 15.05
N LEU A 34 21.99 -13.24 15.18
CA LEU A 34 23.04 -12.30 15.58
C LEU A 34 23.16 -11.13 14.59
N ASP A 35 23.13 -11.42 13.28
CA ASP A 35 23.16 -10.38 12.27
C ASP A 35 21.89 -9.51 12.34
N LEU A 36 20.70 -10.12 12.47
CA LEU A 36 19.45 -9.37 12.60
C LEU A 36 19.48 -8.43 13.81
N GLU A 37 19.83 -8.94 14.99
CA GLU A 37 19.89 -8.18 16.24
C GLU A 37 20.93 -7.05 16.19
N ASN A 38 22.05 -7.25 15.48
CA ASN A 38 23.11 -6.25 15.40
C ASN A 38 22.92 -5.22 14.29
N ASP A 39 22.36 -5.63 13.15
CA ASP A 39 22.34 -4.82 11.93
C ASP A 39 21.00 -4.11 11.74
N ILE A 40 19.86 -4.77 11.99
CA ILE A 40 18.54 -4.16 11.77
C ILE A 40 18.35 -2.88 12.59
N PRO A 41 18.68 -2.81 13.91
CA PRO A 41 18.58 -1.56 14.65
C PRO A 41 19.39 -0.41 14.03
N LYS A 42 20.62 -0.71 13.59
CA LYS A 42 21.51 0.30 12.99
C LYS A 42 20.99 0.76 11.63
N ILE A 43 20.47 -0.17 10.82
CA ILE A 43 19.84 0.13 9.54
C ILE A 43 18.59 0.98 9.76
N GLU A 44 17.69 0.59 10.67
CA GLU A 44 16.47 1.35 10.97
C GLU A 44 16.82 2.75 11.51
N GLU A 45 17.81 2.89 12.40
CA GLU A 45 18.25 4.19 12.90
C GLU A 45 18.88 5.07 11.80
N GLY A 46 19.76 4.50 10.98
CA GLY A 46 20.41 5.19 9.87
C GLY A 46 19.41 5.70 8.84
N LEU A 47 18.52 4.83 8.38
CA LEU A 47 17.47 5.19 7.42
C LEU A 47 16.49 6.22 8.00
N LYS A 48 16.19 6.14 9.29
CA LYS A 48 15.30 7.11 9.96
C LYS A 48 15.97 8.47 10.10
N LYS A 49 17.29 8.53 10.31
CA LYS A 49 18.06 9.79 10.31
C LYS A 49 18.07 10.43 8.91
N GLU A 50 18.27 9.63 7.87
CA GLU A 50 18.39 10.12 6.49
C GLU A 50 17.05 10.48 5.86
N TYR A 51 16.06 9.59 5.96
CA TYR A 51 14.78 9.70 5.25
C TYR A 51 13.58 9.98 6.16
N GLY A 52 13.79 10.08 7.48
CA GLY A 52 12.71 10.21 8.44
C GLY A 52 11.75 9.01 8.41
N LYS A 53 10.46 9.25 8.72
CA LYS A 53 9.40 8.23 8.57
C LYS A 53 8.72 8.30 7.20
N SER A 54 9.42 8.73 6.15
CA SER A 54 8.89 8.84 4.78
C SER A 54 8.69 7.48 4.10
N VAL A 55 8.19 7.47 2.85
CA VAL A 55 8.10 6.26 2.02
C VAL A 55 9.50 5.70 1.67
N LEU A 56 10.51 6.57 1.52
CA LEU A 56 11.87 6.17 1.18
C LEU A 56 12.54 5.33 2.25
N TYR A 57 12.29 5.64 3.53
CA TYR A 57 12.69 4.78 4.63
C TYR A 57 12.23 3.33 4.42
N LYS A 58 10.98 3.12 4.01
CA LYS A 58 10.38 1.78 3.86
C LYS A 58 10.94 1.08 2.62
N TYR A 59 11.12 1.85 1.54
CA TYR A 59 11.73 1.38 0.31
C TYR A 59 13.15 0.85 0.54
N PHE A 60 14.02 1.66 1.16
CA PHE A 60 15.41 1.27 1.41
C PHE A 60 15.53 0.20 2.48
N LEU A 61 14.67 0.21 3.52
CA LEU A 61 14.58 -0.91 4.45
C LEU A 61 14.26 -2.20 3.69
N GLY A 62 13.28 -2.16 2.78
CA GLY A 62 12.97 -3.28 1.91
C GLY A 62 14.10 -3.74 1.00
N LYS A 63 15.01 -2.85 0.58
CA LYS A 63 16.22 -3.23 -0.17
C LYS A 63 17.18 -4.01 0.72
N CYS A 64 17.49 -3.49 1.92
CA CYS A 64 18.33 -4.20 2.88
C CYS A 64 17.76 -5.58 3.23
N LEU A 65 16.44 -5.69 3.41
CA LEU A 65 15.78 -6.98 3.67
C LEU A 65 15.93 -7.95 2.51
N SER A 66 15.95 -7.47 1.25
CA SER A 66 16.24 -8.30 0.08
C SER A 66 17.63 -8.93 0.17
N ASP A 67 18.63 -8.15 0.59
CA ASP A 67 20.00 -8.64 0.75
C ASP A 67 20.09 -9.74 1.82
N PHE A 68 19.33 -9.61 2.92
CA PHE A 68 19.22 -10.67 3.92
C PHE A 68 18.56 -11.94 3.37
N LEU A 69 17.46 -11.80 2.64
CA LEU A 69 16.78 -12.95 2.02
C LEU A 69 17.72 -13.71 1.07
N GLU A 70 18.52 -12.99 0.28
CA GLU A 70 19.51 -13.57 -0.63
C GLU A 70 20.67 -14.23 0.12
N LYS A 71 21.27 -13.53 1.10
CA LYS A 71 22.39 -14.02 1.92
C LYS A 71 22.06 -15.34 2.60
N TYR A 72 20.84 -15.44 3.14
CA TYR A 72 20.38 -16.60 3.91
C TYR A 72 19.54 -17.59 3.10
N LYS A 73 19.35 -17.33 1.80
CA LYS A 73 18.57 -18.16 0.87
C LYS A 73 17.16 -18.48 1.37
N ILE A 74 16.51 -17.49 2.00
CA ILE A 74 15.17 -17.61 2.55
C ILE A 74 14.17 -17.68 1.40
N ASN A 75 13.36 -18.74 1.36
CA ASN A 75 12.36 -18.90 0.31
C ASN A 75 11.02 -18.23 0.65
N ASP A 76 10.15 -18.13 -0.36
CA ASP A 76 8.83 -17.50 -0.24
C ASP A 76 7.93 -18.08 0.86
N SER A 77 8.05 -19.39 1.12
CA SER A 77 7.27 -20.05 2.15
C SER A 77 7.70 -19.60 3.55
N GLU A 78 8.98 -19.31 3.73
CA GLU A 78 9.65 -18.91 4.97
C GLU A 78 9.61 -17.41 5.28
N ARG A 79 9.47 -16.56 4.25
CA ARG A 79 9.52 -15.09 4.40
C ARG A 79 8.71 -14.55 5.58
N ARG A 80 7.51 -15.10 5.83
CA ARG A 80 6.69 -14.65 6.97
C ARG A 80 7.36 -14.88 8.32
N LYS A 81 7.92 -16.06 8.52
CA LYS A 81 8.59 -16.44 9.76
C LYS A 81 9.82 -15.55 9.97
N PHE A 82 10.59 -15.34 8.91
CA PHE A 82 11.71 -14.39 8.91
C PHE A 82 11.28 -12.96 9.32
N TRP A 83 10.14 -12.46 8.82
CA TRP A 83 9.62 -11.15 9.26
C TRP A 83 9.19 -11.10 10.72
N ASP A 84 8.65 -12.20 11.24
CA ASP A 84 8.26 -12.31 12.64
C ASP A 84 9.52 -12.35 13.54
N GLU A 85 10.61 -13.02 13.11
CA GLU A 85 11.91 -13.00 13.81
C GLU A 85 12.48 -11.58 13.95
N ILE A 86 12.44 -10.77 12.88
CA ILE A 86 12.89 -9.37 12.96
C ILE A 86 12.03 -8.59 13.96
N LYS A 87 10.72 -8.83 13.97
CA LYS A 87 9.78 -8.13 14.87
C LYS A 87 10.03 -8.49 16.34
N ASP A 88 10.33 -9.75 16.61
CA ASP A 88 10.42 -10.26 17.97
C ASP A 88 11.82 -10.07 18.58
N PHE A 89 12.87 -10.11 17.74
CA PHE A 89 14.26 -10.09 18.22
C PHE A 89 15.03 -8.81 17.87
N ALA A 90 14.73 -8.15 16.76
CA ALA A 90 15.63 -7.15 16.20
C ALA A 90 15.10 -5.72 16.23
N THR A 91 13.83 -5.48 15.94
CA THR A 91 13.33 -4.09 15.84
C THR A 91 13.19 -3.40 17.19
N GLN A 92 13.53 -2.11 17.23
CA GLN A 92 13.32 -1.26 18.40
C GLN A 92 12.03 -0.42 18.29
N GLU A 93 11.33 -0.47 17.15
CA GLU A 93 10.11 0.31 16.95
C GLU A 93 8.86 -0.46 17.39
N VAL A 94 8.15 0.09 18.38
CA VAL A 94 6.80 -0.37 18.70
C VAL A 94 5.84 0.07 17.59
N ARG A 95 5.29 -0.90 16.86
CA ARG A 95 4.37 -0.65 15.75
C ARG A 95 2.93 -0.55 16.25
N LYS A 96 2.24 0.51 15.83
CA LYS A 96 0.84 0.77 16.21
C LYS A 96 -0.18 -0.10 15.45
N ARG A 97 0.16 -0.52 14.24
CA ARG A 97 -0.70 -1.31 13.38
C ARG A 97 -0.37 -2.78 13.59
N ASP A 98 -1.40 -3.60 13.78
CA ASP A 98 -1.26 -5.04 13.83
C ASP A 98 -1.01 -5.60 12.42
N ASP A 99 0.04 -6.43 12.31
CA ASP A 99 0.43 -7.14 11.10
C ASP A 99 -0.52 -8.31 10.79
N GLY A 100 -1.47 -8.59 11.69
CA GLY A 100 -2.47 -9.65 11.61
C GLY A 100 -1.85 -11.01 11.93
N SER A 101 -2.64 -11.89 12.56
CA SER A 101 -2.15 -13.17 13.09
C SER A 101 -1.79 -14.22 12.03
N VAL A 102 -2.25 -14.07 10.76
CA VAL A 102 -2.10 -15.12 9.73
C VAL A 102 -1.69 -14.57 8.35
N SER A 103 -1.91 -13.29 8.06
CA SER A 103 -1.81 -12.78 6.70
C SER A 103 -0.42 -12.21 6.40
N LYS A 104 0.34 -12.85 5.49
CA LYS A 104 1.58 -12.28 4.89
C LYS A 104 1.35 -10.84 4.39
N ARG A 105 0.13 -10.57 3.91
CA ARG A 105 -0.27 -9.36 3.18
C ARG A 105 -0.21 -8.07 4.01
N ARG A 106 -0.35 -8.17 5.34
CA ARG A 106 -0.32 -7.04 6.27
C ARG A 106 0.99 -6.90 7.02
N SER A 107 1.93 -7.83 6.83
CA SER A 107 3.25 -7.72 7.43
C SER A 107 3.93 -6.45 6.91
N PHE A 108 4.38 -5.62 7.84
CA PHE A 108 5.07 -4.39 7.46
C PHE A 108 6.35 -4.68 6.68
N TYR A 109 7.13 -5.69 7.08
CA TYR A 109 8.39 -6.05 6.43
C TYR A 109 8.15 -6.64 5.04
N GLU A 110 7.12 -7.46 4.88
CA GLU A 110 6.69 -7.91 3.56
C GLU A 110 6.31 -6.73 2.66
N GLN A 111 5.54 -5.75 3.18
CA GLN A 111 5.17 -4.57 2.41
C GLN A 111 6.39 -3.71 2.04
N CYS A 112 7.39 -3.60 2.92
CA CYS A 112 8.65 -2.92 2.61
C CYS A 112 9.43 -3.66 1.51
N TYR A 113 9.54 -4.99 1.62
CA TYR A 113 10.19 -5.83 0.61
C TYR A 113 9.49 -5.73 -0.75
N VAL A 114 8.16 -5.85 -0.80
CA VAL A 114 7.39 -5.69 -2.05
C VAL A 114 7.57 -4.29 -2.63
N LEU A 115 7.52 -3.25 -1.78
CA LEU A 115 7.74 -1.88 -2.21
C LEU A 115 9.13 -1.68 -2.84
N SER A 116 10.16 -2.37 -2.32
CA SER A 116 11.53 -2.27 -2.82
C SER A 116 11.75 -2.92 -4.19
N GLN A 117 10.80 -3.72 -4.68
CA GLN A 117 10.87 -4.32 -6.01
C GLN A 117 10.50 -3.34 -7.13
N TYR A 118 9.82 -2.24 -6.81
CA TYR A 118 9.43 -1.21 -7.78
C TYR A 118 10.54 -0.19 -7.99
N ASN A 119 10.49 0.53 -9.13
CA ASN A 119 11.37 1.67 -9.35
C ASN A 119 11.09 2.79 -8.32
N ILE A 120 12.16 3.33 -7.71
CA ILE A 120 12.09 4.41 -6.72
C ILE A 120 11.26 5.61 -7.19
N GLU A 121 11.31 5.95 -8.48
CA GLU A 121 10.53 7.04 -9.07
C GLU A 121 9.02 6.79 -8.96
N VAL A 122 8.58 5.54 -9.13
CA VAL A 122 7.18 5.14 -8.94
C VAL A 122 6.81 5.20 -7.47
N VAL A 123 7.71 4.70 -6.60
CA VAL A 123 7.51 4.65 -5.15
C VAL A 123 7.29 6.05 -4.56
N GLN A 124 8.00 7.06 -5.05
CA GLN A 124 7.90 8.42 -4.56
C GLN A 124 6.57 9.12 -4.92
N LYS A 125 5.80 8.60 -5.88
CA LYS A 125 4.52 9.19 -6.32
C LYS A 125 3.41 9.04 -5.31
N LEU A 126 3.53 8.09 -4.39
CA LEU A 126 2.56 7.83 -3.34
C LEU A 126 3.22 7.94 -1.96
N SER A 127 2.44 8.40 -0.98
CA SER A 127 2.81 8.32 0.44
C SER A 127 2.78 6.87 0.92
N TRP A 128 3.44 6.60 2.05
CA TRP A 128 3.38 5.27 2.67
C TRP A 128 1.94 4.82 2.93
N ARG A 129 1.06 5.72 3.38
CA ARG A 129 -0.35 5.43 3.63
C ARG A 129 -1.06 4.95 2.36
N GLN A 130 -0.81 5.63 1.24
CA GLN A 130 -1.37 5.30 -0.07
C GLN A 130 -0.85 3.95 -0.58
N TRP A 131 0.46 3.68 -0.42
CA TRP A 131 1.04 2.37 -0.72
C TRP A 131 0.46 1.24 0.12
N GLN A 132 0.22 1.47 1.41
CA GLN A 132 -0.44 0.47 2.25
C GLN A 132 -1.86 0.16 1.76
N ASP A 133 -2.65 1.19 1.46
CA ASP A 133 -4.03 1.00 0.96
C ASP A 133 -4.02 0.23 -0.38
N LEU A 134 -3.05 0.49 -1.25
CA LEU A 134 -2.85 -0.20 -2.53
C LEU A 134 -2.44 -1.67 -2.34
N LEU A 135 -1.43 -1.92 -1.51
CA LEU A 135 -0.89 -3.26 -1.24
C LEU A 135 -1.83 -4.11 -0.37
N ASP A 136 -2.71 -3.51 0.42
CA ASP A 136 -3.66 -4.27 1.24
C ASP A 136 -4.79 -4.90 0.40
N ARG A 137 -5.10 -4.33 -0.77
CA ARG A 137 -6.19 -4.79 -1.65
C ARG A 137 -5.72 -5.86 -2.63
N VAL A 138 -6.38 -7.02 -2.60
CA VAL A 138 -6.04 -8.17 -3.47
C VAL A 138 -6.17 -7.82 -4.96
N SER A 139 -7.30 -7.24 -5.36
CA SER A 139 -7.57 -6.87 -6.75
C SER A 139 -6.54 -5.93 -7.37
N ASN A 140 -5.95 -5.04 -6.57
CA ASN A 140 -5.01 -4.05 -7.07
C ASN A 140 -3.58 -4.60 -7.18
N ARG A 141 -3.25 -5.66 -6.43
CA ARG A 141 -1.94 -6.31 -6.53
C ARG A 141 -1.88 -7.33 -7.66
N GLU A 142 -3.00 -8.00 -7.93
CA GLU A 142 -3.08 -9.00 -9.00
C GLU A 142 -3.09 -8.36 -10.39
N ASP A 143 -3.39 -7.06 -10.48
CA ASP A 143 -3.36 -6.30 -11.72
C ASP A 143 -2.17 -5.33 -11.74
N GLU A 144 -1.03 -5.79 -12.27
CA GLU A 144 0.22 -5.01 -12.30
C GLU A 144 0.11 -3.67 -13.06
N ARG A 145 -0.91 -3.55 -13.92
CA ARG A 145 -1.16 -2.38 -14.76
C ARG A 145 -1.39 -1.11 -13.95
N ILE A 146 -1.87 -1.19 -12.71
CA ILE A 146 -1.96 0.00 -11.84
C ILE A 146 -0.59 0.59 -11.51
N PHE A 147 0.45 -0.24 -11.38
CA PHE A 147 1.82 0.23 -11.11
C PHE A 147 2.45 0.83 -12.37
N GLU A 148 2.19 0.25 -13.55
CA GLU A 148 2.64 0.83 -14.82
C GLU A 148 1.92 2.16 -15.12
N TRP A 149 0.62 2.26 -14.81
CA TRP A 149 -0.08 3.53 -14.89
C TRP A 149 0.54 4.57 -13.95
N LEU A 150 0.85 4.20 -12.70
CA LEU A 150 1.56 5.09 -11.77
C LEU A 150 2.90 5.55 -12.36
N ARG A 151 3.62 4.71 -13.10
CA ARG A 151 4.88 5.07 -13.77
C ARG A 151 4.70 6.20 -14.79
N ASN A 152 3.54 6.31 -15.43
CA ASN A 152 3.25 7.35 -16.41
C ASN A 152 2.83 8.70 -15.80
N ILE A 153 2.53 8.76 -14.49
CA ILE A 153 2.13 10.00 -13.83
C ILE A 153 3.37 10.84 -13.49
N SER A 154 3.46 12.07 -13.99
CA SER A 154 4.64 12.92 -13.79
C SER A 154 4.83 13.39 -12.34
N GLU A 155 3.74 13.64 -11.64
CA GLU A 155 3.75 14.28 -10.33
C GLU A 155 3.39 13.35 -9.17
N LYS A 156 3.80 13.73 -7.97
CA LYS A 156 3.38 13.07 -6.74
C LYS A 156 1.88 13.26 -6.53
N ILE A 157 1.17 12.16 -6.31
CA ILE A 157 -0.28 12.18 -6.11
C ILE A 157 -0.62 12.60 -4.69
N ARG A 158 -1.46 13.62 -4.57
CA ARG A 158 -2.01 14.06 -3.28
C ARG A 158 -2.89 12.97 -2.66
N GLU A 159 -2.75 12.76 -1.35
CA GLU A 159 -3.47 11.72 -0.62
C GLU A 159 -5.00 11.83 -0.73
N ASP A 160 -5.54 13.06 -0.69
CA ASP A 160 -6.98 13.29 -0.88
C ASP A 160 -7.46 12.83 -2.26
N ASP A 161 -6.68 13.09 -3.30
CA ASP A 161 -7.03 12.75 -4.70
C ASP A 161 -6.97 11.22 -4.88
N TRP A 162 -5.92 10.59 -4.34
CA TRP A 162 -5.79 9.13 -4.32
C TRP A 162 -6.96 8.43 -3.60
N ARG A 163 -7.34 8.94 -2.43
CA ARG A 163 -8.42 8.33 -1.64
C ARG A 163 -9.76 8.38 -2.35
N GLU A 164 -10.04 9.46 -3.08
CA GLU A 164 -11.25 9.57 -3.89
C GLU A 164 -11.16 8.71 -5.15
N PHE A 165 -9.96 8.63 -5.76
CA PHE A 165 -9.67 7.75 -6.89
C PHE A 165 -9.90 6.28 -6.55
N GLU A 166 -9.37 5.78 -5.42
CA GLU A 166 -9.58 4.39 -5.02
C GLU A 166 -11.07 4.06 -4.79
N LYS A 167 -11.85 5.00 -4.25
CA LYS A 167 -13.30 4.82 -4.08
C LYS A 167 -13.98 4.71 -5.44
N ALA A 168 -13.63 5.61 -6.36
CA ALA A 168 -14.17 5.65 -7.70
C ALA A 168 -13.79 4.39 -8.49
N LEU A 169 -12.53 3.97 -8.40
CA LEU A 169 -11.99 2.75 -9.01
C LEU A 169 -12.72 1.52 -8.50
N HIS A 170 -12.84 1.37 -7.18
CA HIS A 170 -13.56 0.26 -6.58
C HIS A 170 -15.04 0.24 -7.01
N LEU A 171 -15.70 1.39 -7.06
CA LEU A 171 -17.09 1.49 -7.51
C LEU A 171 -17.23 1.18 -9.00
N TYR A 172 -16.30 1.64 -9.83
CA TYR A 172 -16.33 1.47 -11.28
C TYR A 172 -16.04 0.04 -11.72
N LEU A 173 -15.05 -0.61 -11.09
CA LEU A 173 -14.63 -1.98 -11.37
C LEU A 173 -15.44 -3.02 -10.60
N LYS A 174 -16.37 -2.59 -9.74
CA LYS A 174 -17.24 -3.52 -9.00
C LYS A 174 -17.95 -4.45 -9.98
N SER A 175 -17.70 -5.75 -9.82
CA SER A 175 -18.28 -6.81 -10.66
C SER A 175 -17.90 -6.75 -12.14
N LYS A 176 -16.77 -6.11 -12.47
CA LYS A 176 -16.18 -6.15 -13.82
C LYS A 176 -14.95 -7.05 -13.82
N ASP A 177 -14.83 -7.84 -14.87
CA ASP A 177 -13.59 -8.54 -15.19
C ASP A 177 -12.64 -7.56 -15.86
N THR A 178 -11.45 -7.34 -15.29
CA THR A 178 -10.47 -6.40 -15.86
C THR A 178 -9.63 -7.02 -16.97
N SER A 179 -9.67 -8.35 -17.16
CA SER A 179 -8.92 -9.05 -18.21
C SER A 179 -9.42 -8.74 -19.62
N VAL A 180 -10.66 -8.21 -19.75
CA VAL A 180 -11.27 -7.86 -21.04
C VAL A 180 -10.81 -6.51 -21.57
N PHE A 181 -10.20 -5.66 -20.73
CA PHE A 181 -9.69 -4.36 -21.16
C PHE A 181 -8.25 -4.49 -21.65
N SER A 182 -7.93 -3.81 -22.74
CA SER A 182 -6.53 -3.55 -23.08
C SER A 182 -5.89 -2.61 -22.03
N ASP A 183 -4.56 -2.57 -22.02
CA ASP A 183 -3.81 -1.69 -21.12
C ASP A 183 -4.18 -0.21 -21.36
N ASP A 184 -4.28 0.21 -22.61
CA ASP A 184 -4.68 1.57 -22.99
C ASP A 184 -6.10 1.91 -22.50
N GLU A 185 -7.06 0.99 -22.69
CA GLU A 185 -8.43 1.19 -22.22
C GLU A 185 -8.49 1.33 -20.70
N LEU A 186 -7.71 0.50 -19.99
CA LEU A 186 -7.65 0.53 -18.54
C LEU A 186 -6.95 1.77 -18.01
N PHE A 187 -5.88 2.22 -18.66
CA PHE A 187 -5.19 3.46 -18.32
C PHE A 187 -6.09 4.67 -18.56
N GLU A 188 -6.86 4.69 -19.64
CA GLU A 188 -7.84 5.75 -19.88
C GLU A 188 -8.95 5.75 -18.82
N ILE A 189 -9.39 4.58 -18.36
CA ILE A 189 -10.28 4.47 -17.21
C ILE A 189 -9.62 5.09 -15.97
N TYR A 190 -8.36 4.75 -15.66
CA TYR A 190 -7.66 5.28 -14.50
C TYR A 190 -7.49 6.81 -14.58
N ASN A 191 -7.02 7.33 -15.72
CA ASN A 191 -6.87 8.76 -16.00
C ASN A 191 -8.18 9.52 -15.73
N THR A 192 -9.26 8.99 -16.28
CA THR A 192 -10.59 9.59 -16.16
C THR A 192 -11.11 9.60 -14.72
N LEU A 193 -10.95 8.48 -14.00
CA LEU A 193 -11.36 8.39 -12.59
C LEU A 193 -10.49 9.27 -11.68
N PHE A 194 -9.21 9.43 -12.02
CA PHE A 194 -8.29 10.31 -11.32
C PHE A 194 -8.66 11.78 -11.53
N ALA A 195 -8.94 12.19 -12.78
CA ALA A 195 -9.42 13.53 -13.11
C ALA A 195 -10.74 13.87 -12.36
N MET A 196 -11.69 12.94 -12.34
CA MET A 196 -12.93 13.06 -11.57
C MET A 196 -12.67 13.30 -10.07
N SER A 197 -11.65 12.64 -9.51
CA SER A 197 -11.28 12.74 -8.10
C SER A 197 -10.65 14.09 -7.75
N ILE A 198 -9.80 14.60 -8.64
CA ILE A 198 -9.23 15.94 -8.55
C ILE A 198 -10.34 17.00 -8.63
N TYR A 199 -11.25 16.86 -9.60
CA TYR A 199 -12.38 17.77 -9.77
C TYR A 199 -13.21 17.86 -8.48
N TRP A 200 -13.58 16.71 -7.91
CA TRP A 200 -14.31 16.63 -6.65
C TRP A 200 -13.62 17.43 -5.54
N ARG A 201 -12.31 17.24 -5.34
CA ARG A 201 -11.56 17.96 -4.30
C ARG A 201 -11.64 19.47 -4.52
N ILE A 202 -11.38 19.93 -5.74
CA ILE A 202 -11.35 21.36 -6.07
C ILE A 202 -12.74 21.98 -5.90
N ALA A 203 -13.77 21.37 -6.49
CA ALA A 203 -15.15 21.85 -6.44
C ALA A 203 -15.69 21.83 -5.01
N PHE A 204 -15.42 20.77 -4.24
CA PHE A 204 -15.88 20.67 -2.85
C PHE A 204 -15.17 21.68 -1.94
N ALA A 205 -13.87 21.94 -2.17
CA ALA A 205 -13.13 22.96 -1.43
C ALA A 205 -13.69 24.36 -1.70
N ARG A 206 -14.04 24.67 -2.97
CA ARG A 206 -14.70 25.92 -3.34
C ARG A 206 -16.07 26.03 -2.69
N PHE A 207 -16.92 25.01 -2.83
CA PHE A 207 -18.23 24.96 -2.16
C PHE A 207 -18.12 25.18 -0.64
N SER A 208 -17.12 24.59 0.00
CA SER A 208 -16.92 24.76 1.46
C SER A 208 -16.55 26.19 1.85
N LYS A 209 -15.86 26.94 0.96
CA LYS A 209 -15.55 28.36 1.17
C LYS A 209 -16.77 29.24 0.92
N ASP A 210 -17.53 28.94 -0.13
CA ASP A 210 -18.71 29.71 -0.53
C ASP A 210 -19.88 29.49 0.46
N PHE A 211 -19.97 28.30 1.09
CA PHE A 211 -21.05 27.91 2.00
C PHE A 211 -20.54 27.30 3.32
N PRO A 212 -19.80 28.04 4.16
CA PRO A 212 -19.07 27.49 5.32
C PRO A 212 -19.96 26.83 6.38
N ASN A 213 -21.23 27.24 6.48
CA ASN A 213 -22.19 26.71 7.46
C ASN A 213 -23.05 25.56 6.91
N SER A 214 -22.79 25.09 5.69
CA SER A 214 -23.58 24.04 5.07
C SER A 214 -23.42 22.70 5.79
N ALA A 215 -24.53 22.06 6.15
CA ALA A 215 -24.53 20.69 6.69
C ALA A 215 -23.93 19.65 5.70
N LYS A 216 -23.82 20.02 4.42
CA LYS A 216 -23.19 19.20 3.37
C LYS A 216 -21.69 19.03 3.59
N ILE A 217 -21.02 20.00 4.24
CA ILE A 217 -19.61 19.92 4.61
C ILE A 217 -19.38 18.81 5.63
N LYS A 218 -20.22 18.76 6.67
CA LYS A 218 -20.18 17.70 7.72
C LYS A 218 -20.44 16.29 7.16
N SER A 219 -21.04 16.20 5.98
CA SER A 219 -21.36 14.93 5.30
C SER A 219 -20.53 14.69 4.03
N LYS A 220 -19.29 15.23 3.97
CA LYS A 220 -18.36 15.10 2.82
C LYS A 220 -18.31 13.70 2.23
N THR A 221 -18.12 12.66 3.05
CA THR A 221 -18.02 11.26 2.58
C THR A 221 -19.30 10.78 1.89
N ARG A 222 -20.48 11.13 2.43
CA ARG A 222 -21.77 10.79 1.81
C ARG A 222 -21.93 11.53 0.47
N ARG A 223 -21.51 12.78 0.42
CA ARG A 223 -21.59 13.62 -0.78
C ARG A 223 -20.63 13.15 -1.87
N SER A 224 -19.41 12.73 -1.53
CA SER A 224 -18.45 12.15 -2.47
C SER A 224 -18.99 10.87 -3.11
N LYS A 225 -19.60 9.98 -2.33
CA LYS A 225 -20.27 8.78 -2.87
C LYS A 225 -21.43 9.12 -3.80
N LYS A 226 -22.26 10.12 -3.44
CA LYS A 226 -23.37 10.60 -4.28
C LYS A 226 -22.84 11.17 -5.61
N TYR A 227 -21.76 11.95 -5.55
CA TYR A 227 -21.08 12.50 -6.72
C TYR A 227 -20.56 11.42 -7.66
N GLN A 228 -19.76 10.47 -7.17
CA GLN A 228 -19.21 9.39 -8.01
C GLN A 228 -20.31 8.55 -8.66
N SER A 229 -21.37 8.25 -7.90
CA SER A 229 -22.53 7.50 -8.44
C SER A 229 -23.25 8.30 -9.54
N ALA A 230 -23.42 9.61 -9.34
CA ALA A 230 -24.03 10.49 -10.33
C ALA A 230 -23.18 10.58 -11.60
N CYS A 231 -21.85 10.72 -11.50
CA CYS A 231 -20.96 10.70 -12.66
C CYS A 231 -21.17 9.43 -13.51
N PHE A 232 -21.18 8.26 -12.88
CA PHE A 232 -21.35 6.99 -13.60
C PHE A 232 -22.76 6.81 -14.17
N GLN A 233 -23.77 7.31 -13.48
CA GLN A 233 -25.14 7.32 -13.99
C GLN A 233 -25.25 8.19 -15.25
N ILE A 234 -24.77 9.43 -15.20
CA ILE A 234 -24.79 10.37 -16.34
C ILE A 234 -23.98 9.82 -17.52
N LYS A 235 -22.78 9.24 -17.24
CA LYS A 235 -21.97 8.53 -18.25
C LYS A 235 -22.80 7.48 -19.00
N LYS A 236 -23.54 6.64 -18.25
CA LYS A 236 -24.35 5.56 -18.79
C LYS A 236 -25.55 6.07 -19.58
N GLU A 237 -26.25 7.08 -19.05
CA GLU A 237 -27.45 7.65 -19.67
C GLU A 237 -27.10 8.40 -20.97
N LYS A 238 -26.04 9.21 -20.96
CA LYS A 238 -25.60 9.99 -22.13
C LYS A 238 -24.74 9.20 -23.10
N ARG A 239 -24.26 8.01 -22.72
CA ARG A 239 -23.32 7.17 -23.48
C ARG A 239 -22.08 7.94 -23.95
N LYS A 240 -21.55 8.79 -23.08
CA LYS A 240 -20.36 9.63 -23.33
C LYS A 240 -19.25 9.29 -22.33
N PRO A 241 -17.98 9.56 -22.68
CA PRO A 241 -16.90 9.48 -21.71
C PRO A 241 -17.16 10.44 -20.54
N LEU A 242 -16.56 10.13 -19.40
CA LEU A 242 -16.55 11.04 -18.26
C LEU A 242 -15.62 12.21 -18.59
N ASP A 243 -16.16 13.42 -18.52
CA ASP A 243 -15.47 14.67 -18.83
C ASP A 243 -15.88 15.76 -17.83
N ASP A 244 -15.29 16.94 -17.96
CA ASP A 244 -15.55 18.08 -17.08
C ASP A 244 -17.01 18.51 -17.05
N VAL A 245 -17.75 18.30 -18.14
CA VAL A 245 -19.19 18.61 -18.22
C VAL A 245 -19.97 17.67 -17.32
N ILE A 246 -19.71 16.35 -17.41
CA ILE A 246 -20.33 15.37 -16.52
C ILE A 246 -19.90 15.62 -15.06
N PHE A 247 -18.65 15.98 -14.82
CA PHE A 247 -18.16 16.27 -13.47
C PHE A 247 -18.92 17.46 -12.85
N ALA A 248 -19.13 18.54 -13.59
CA ALA A 248 -19.88 19.68 -13.11
C ALA A 248 -21.35 19.33 -12.79
N GLU A 249 -22.03 18.66 -13.70
CA GLU A 249 -23.43 18.28 -13.54
C GLU A 249 -23.65 17.31 -12.37
N ALA A 250 -22.77 16.31 -12.25
CA ALA A 250 -22.81 15.37 -11.14
C ALA A 250 -22.52 16.05 -9.79
N PHE A 251 -21.65 17.07 -9.77
CA PHE A 251 -21.37 17.84 -8.56
C PHE A 251 -22.60 18.61 -8.10
N ASP A 252 -23.31 19.27 -9.02
CA ASP A 252 -24.57 19.95 -8.70
C ASP A 252 -25.63 18.99 -8.16
N ILE A 253 -25.78 17.81 -8.77
CA ILE A 253 -26.68 16.76 -8.28
C ILE A 253 -26.26 16.31 -6.88
N ALA A 254 -24.97 16.11 -6.64
CA ALA A 254 -24.45 15.70 -5.35
C ALA A 254 -24.65 16.77 -4.27
N MET A 255 -24.57 18.05 -4.66
CA MET A 255 -24.75 19.21 -3.79
C MET A 255 -26.21 19.63 -3.64
N LYS A 256 -27.17 19.12 -4.41
CA LYS A 256 -28.60 19.20 -4.07
C LYS A 256 -28.88 18.36 -2.81
#